data_AF-W6TMI8-F1
#
_entry.id   AF-W6TMI8-F1
#
_cell.length_a   1.000
_cell.length_b   1.000
_cell.length_c   1.000
_cell.angle_alpha   90.00
_cell.angle_beta   90.00
_cell.angle_gamma   90.00
#
_symmetry.space_group_name_H-M   'P 1'
#
loop_
_entity.id
_entity.type
_entity.pdbx_description
1 polymer ?
#
loop_
_entity_poly.entity_id
_entity_poly.type
_entity_poly.pdbx_seq_one_letter_code
_entity_poly.pdbx_strand_id
1 'polypeptide(L)' 'MFITGDTSHQIYSLAEERGVNLIFAGHYFTETFGLLKLMEYLKNQRGLEVDFILQDTNL' A
#
# COMPACT_ATOMS: atom_id res chain seq x y z
N MET A 1 11.98 -9.22 8.66
CA MET A 1 11.55 -8.83 7.30
C MET A 1 10.65 -7.62 7.42
N PHE A 2 10.86 -6.60 6.60
CA PHE A 2 10.14 -5.34 6.59
C PHE A 2 9.54 -5.11 5.19
N ILE A 3 8.27 -4.71 5.13
CA ILE A 3 7.53 -4.47 3.89
C ILE A 3 6.97 -3.06 3.97
N THR A 4 7.20 -2.25 2.94
CA THR A 4 6.70 -0.88 2.85
C THR A 4 6.40 -0.51 1.41
N GLY A 5 5.63 0.54 1.20
CA GLY A 5 5.32 1.07 -0.13
C GLY A 5 6.38 2.04 -0.63
N ASP A 6 6.82 2.96 0.23
CA ASP A 6 7.77 4.02 -0.15
C ASP A 6 9.20 3.53 -0.24
N THR A 7 9.86 3.92 -1.33
CA THR A 7 11.30 3.73 -1.50
C THR A 7 12.06 4.89 -0.87
N SER A 8 13.06 4.58 -0.04
CA SER A 8 14.00 5.56 0.48
C SER A 8 15.38 4.93 0.59
N HIS A 9 16.40 5.61 0.05
CA HIS A 9 17.79 5.17 0.13
C HIS A 9 18.23 4.93 1.59
N GLN A 10 17.75 5.73 2.54
CA GLN A 10 18.08 5.57 3.95
C GLN A 10 17.53 4.26 4.53
N ILE A 11 16.32 3.86 4.12
CA ILE A 11 15.68 2.62 4.58
C ILE A 11 16.42 1.41 4.03
N TYR A 12 16.85 1.47 2.76
CA TYR A 12 17.66 0.42 2.15
C TYR A 12 18.97 0.19 2.91
N SER A 13 19.79 1.23 3.08
CA SER A 13 21.09 1.10 3.76
C SER A 13 20.93 0.62 5.20
N LEU A 14 19.93 1.11 5.92
CA LEU A 14 19.64 0.64 7.26
C LEU A 14 19.23 -0.84 7.30
N ALA A 15 18.41 -1.30 6.35
CA ALA A 15 18.01 -2.70 6.28
C ALA A 15 19.20 -3.62 5.95
N GLU A 16 20.08 -3.20 5.04
CA GLU A 16 21.32 -3.91 4.70
C GLU A 16 22.25 -4.02 5.90
N GLU A 17 22.57 -2.90 6.57
CA GLU A 17 23.42 -2.86 7.76
C GLU A 17 22.88 -3.72 8.91
N ARG A 18 21.56 -3.84 9.03
CA ARG A 18 20.89 -4.60 10.10
C ARG A 18 20.56 -6.03 9.72
N GLY A 19 20.88 -6.48 8.49
CA GLY A 19 20.57 -7.82 8.02
C GLY A 19 19.06 -8.11 7.96
N VAL A 20 18.24 -7.09 7.66
CA VAL A 20 16.77 -7.20 7.59
C VAL A 20 16.34 -7.32 6.13
N ASN A 21 15.64 -8.41 5.79
CA ASN A 21 14.99 -8.52 4.47
C ASN A 21 13.99 -7.38 4.26
N LEU A 22 14.08 -6.69 3.13
CA LEU A 22 13.27 -5.51 2.79
C LEU A 22 12.51 -5.74 1.47
N ILE A 23 11.22 -5.40 1.46
CA ILE A 23 10.41 -5.34 0.24
C ILE A 23 9.79 -3.95 0.11
N PHE A 24 10.02 -3.31 -1.04
CA PHE A 24 9.29 -2.12 -1.48
C PHE A 24 8.19 -2.58 -2.44
N ALA A 25 6.94 -2.52 -1.99
CA ALA A 25 5.77 -3.04 -2.72
C ALA A 25 4.99 -1.94 -3.46
N GLY A 26 5.50 -0.70 -3.49
CA GLY A 26 4.89 0.47 -4.12
C GLY A 26 3.85 1.15 -3.22
N HIS A 27 4.01 2.46 -3.00
CA HIS A 27 3.17 3.26 -2.09
C HIS A 27 1.68 3.11 -2.41
N TYR A 28 1.33 3.39 -3.67
CA TYR A 28 -0.04 3.30 -4.17
C TYR A 28 -0.66 1.91 -3.91
N PHE A 29 0.08 0.85 -4.25
CA PHE A 29 -0.42 -0.51 -4.08
C PHE A 29 -0.63 -0.86 -2.62
N THR A 30 0.34 -0.54 -1.74
CA THR A 30 0.25 -0.88 -0.31
C THR A 30 -0.90 -0.18 0.41
N GLU A 31 -1.34 0.98 -0.06
CA GLU A 31 -2.43 1.72 0.56
C GLU A 31 -3.81 1.42 -0.06
N THR A 32 -3.85 0.86 -1.27
CA THR A 32 -5.11 0.55 -1.97
C THR A 32 -5.92 -0.55 -1.27
N PHE A 33 -5.27 -1.51 -0.60
CA PHE A 33 -5.96 -2.63 0.04
C PHE A 33 -7.00 -2.20 1.09
N GLY A 34 -6.65 -1.21 1.93
CA GLY A 34 -7.56 -0.69 2.95
C GLY A 34 -8.76 0.03 2.35
N LEU A 35 -8.51 0.79 1.27
CA LEU A 35 -9.55 1.56 0.58
C LEU A 35 -10.56 0.64 -0.12
N LEU A 36 -10.09 -0.44 -0.75
CA LEU A 36 -10.96 -1.47 -1.33
C LEU A 36 -11.83 -2.15 -0.27
N LYS A 37 -11.28 -2.43 0.92
CA LYS A 37 -12.05 -3.00 2.04
C LYS A 37 -13.08 -2.03 2.59
N LEU A 38 -12.75 -0.73 2.64
CA LEU A 38 -13.70 0.31 3.01
C LEU A 38 -14.85 0.38 1.99
N MET A 39 -14.54 0.34 0.69
CA MET A 39 -15.55 0.30 -0.37
C MET A 39 -16.49 -0.91 -0.19
N GLU A 40 -15.96 -2.11 0.01
CA GLU A 40 -16.76 -3.31 0.28
C GLU A 40 -17.68 -3.13 1.50
N TYR A 41 -17.16 -2.56 2.59
CA TYR A 41 -17.94 -2.28 3.78
C TYR A 41 -19.09 -1.30 3.52
N LEU A 42 -18.84 -0.21 2.80
CA LEU A 42 -19.86 0.80 2.46
C LEU A 42 -20.96 0.22 1.56
N LYS A 43 -20.58 -0.60 0.56
CA LYS A 43 -21.55 -1.31 -0.28
C LYS A 43 -22.43 -2.25 0.54
N ASN A 44 -21.81 -3.11 1.36
CA ASN A 44 -22.51 -4.19 2.03
C ASN A 44 -23.30 -3.75 3.27
N GLN A 45 -22.77 -2.82 4.07
CA GLN A 45 -23.35 -2.45 5.37
C GLN A 45 -24.17 -1.17 5.32
N ARG A 46 -23.95 -0.32 4.31
CA ARG A 46 -24.64 0.97 4.16
C ARG A 46 -25.48 1.05 2.89
N GLY A 47 -25.40 0.05 1.99
CA GLY A 47 -26.14 0.04 0.73
C GLY A 47 -25.74 1.18 -0.22
N LEU A 48 -24.53 1.72 -0.07
CA LEU A 48 -24.05 2.83 -0.89
C LEU A 48 -23.47 2.31 -2.21
N GLU A 49 -23.76 3.01 -3.29
CA GLU A 49 -23.00 2.84 -4.53
C GLU A 49 -21.66 3.55 -4.38
N VAL A 50 -20.58 2.81 -4.64
CA VAL A 50 -19.20 3.28 -4.48
C VAL A 50 -18.38 2.71 -5.63
N ASP A 51 -17.66 3.57 -6.35
CA ASP A 51 -16.76 3.14 -7.41
C ASP A 51 -15.32 3.43 -7.03
N PHE A 52 -14.44 2.49 -7.34
CA PHE A 52 -13.00 2.67 -7.20
C PHE A 52 -12.43 3.12 -8.55
N ILE A 53 -11.79 4.29 -8.56
CA ILE A 53 -11.10 4.81 -9.74
C ILE A 53 -9.61 4.57 -9.54
N LEU A 54 -9.06 3.65 -10.33
CA LEU A 54 -7.63 3.40 -10.39
C LEU A 54 -6.97 4.49 -11.24
N GLN A 55 -6.12 5.30 -10.61
CA GLN A 55 -5.20 6.19 -11.30
C GLN A 55 -3.82 5.97 -10.70
N ASP A 56 -3.04 5.11 -11.35
CA ASP A 56 -1.66 4.86 -10.97
C ASP A 56 -0.80 6.08 -11.31
N THR A 57 0.03 6.50 -10.35
CA THR A 57 0.98 7.60 -10.52
C THR A 57 2.29 7.17 -11.17
N ASN A 58 2.46 5.88 -11.48
CA ASN A 58 3.70 5.28 -11.99
C ASN A 58 4.93 5.55 -11.11
N LEU A 59 4.72 5.60 -9.79
CA LEU A 59 5.75 5.81 -8.76
C LEU A 59 5.91 4.56 -7.91
#